data_AF-A0A7X7C2Q3-F1
#
_entry.id   AF-A0A7X7C2Q3-F1
#
_cell.length_a   1.000
_cell.length_b   1.000
_cell.length_c   1.000
_cell.angle_alpha   90.00
_cell.angle_beta   90.00
_cell.angle_gamma   90.00
#
_symmetry.space_group_name_H-M   'P 1'
#
loop_
_entity.id
_entity.type
_entity.pdbx_description
1 polymer ?
#
loop_
_entity_poly.entity_id
_entity_poly.type
_entity_poly.pdbx_seq_one_letter_code
_entity_poly.pdbx_strand_id
1 'polypeptide(L)'
;TNFGPGMSMGHTVAVKAIKGVRNALSMTIPTGTGVHRRMVYIEVEEGFDFQSVSKSIKEDDYFAHDDTHIFQVDSVDSLKDMGHGVLMERKGVSGKTQNQLFTFDMRINNPALTAQVLVGAARATTKQKPGAYTLIEVPVVDLLPGEKEYWIKKLV
;
A
#
# COMPACT_ATOMS: atom_id res chain seq x y z
N THR A 1 1.89 -2.19 -11.16
CA THR A 1 1.98 -2.67 -9.76
C THR A 1 0.60 -2.62 -9.17
N ASN A 2 0.11 -3.76 -8.69
CA ASN A 2 -1.23 -3.88 -8.10
C ASN A 2 -1.09 -3.87 -6.57
N PHE A 3 -1.93 -3.11 -5.87
CA PHE A 3 -1.83 -2.89 -4.42
C PHE A 3 -3.08 -3.44 -3.75
N GLY A 4 -2.91 -4.01 -2.56
CA GLY A 4 -3.99 -4.56 -1.76
C GLY A 4 -4.36 -6.01 -2.11
N PRO A 5 -5.50 -6.52 -1.62
CA PRO A 5 -6.46 -5.84 -0.76
C PRO A 5 -5.82 -5.27 0.52
N GLY A 6 -6.15 -4.04 0.87
CA GLY A 6 -5.61 -3.43 2.08
C GLY A 6 -6.05 -1.99 2.28
N MET A 7 -5.94 -1.52 3.52
CA MET A 7 -6.30 -0.16 3.91
C MET A 7 -5.36 0.86 3.26
N SER A 8 -5.92 1.88 2.61
CA SER A 8 -5.17 3.07 2.20
C SER A 8 -5.31 4.16 3.24
N MET A 9 -4.21 4.45 3.95
CA MET A 9 -4.20 5.49 4.98
C MET A 9 -4.53 6.86 4.41
N GLY A 10 -3.94 7.24 3.26
CA GLY A 10 -4.19 8.54 2.61
C GLY A 10 -5.65 8.72 2.18
N HIS A 11 -6.22 7.74 1.47
CA HIS A 11 -7.62 7.80 1.05
C HIS A 11 -8.57 7.78 2.25
N THR A 12 -8.26 7.04 3.31
CA THR A 12 -9.07 7.05 4.53
C THR A 12 -9.08 8.44 5.17
N VAL A 13 -7.93 9.13 5.22
CA VAL A 13 -7.85 10.50 5.72
C VAL A 13 -8.67 11.46 4.85
N ALA A 14 -8.61 11.33 3.52
CA ALA A 14 -9.41 12.15 2.61
C ALA A 14 -10.92 11.98 2.87
N VAL A 15 -11.41 10.74 3.02
CA VAL A 15 -12.83 10.49 3.32
C VAL A 15 -13.23 11.08 4.67
N LYS A 16 -12.38 10.97 5.70
CA LYS A 16 -12.63 11.56 7.02
C LYS A 16 -12.69 13.08 7.02
N ALA A 17 -12.11 13.73 6.01
CA ALA A 17 -12.17 15.18 5.87
C ALA A 17 -13.50 15.67 5.26
N ILE A 18 -14.31 14.77 4.69
CA ILE A 18 -15.61 15.10 4.12
C ILE A 18 -16.63 15.35 5.24
N LYS A 19 -17.34 16.47 5.15
CA LYS A 19 -18.38 16.85 6.11
C LYS A 19 -19.49 15.79 6.17
N GLY A 20 -19.89 15.40 7.37
CA GLY A 20 -20.90 14.36 7.61
C GLY A 20 -20.33 12.94 7.71
N VAL A 21 -19.02 12.76 7.58
CA VAL A 21 -18.34 11.48 7.86
C VAL A 21 -17.86 11.47 9.31
N ARG A 22 -18.42 10.58 10.13
CA ARG A 22 -18.00 10.36 11.52
C ARG A 22 -16.72 9.53 11.60
N ASN A 23 -16.66 8.46 10.81
CA ASN A 23 -15.51 7.56 10.71
C ASN A 23 -15.49 6.94 9.32
N ALA A 24 -14.31 6.49 8.88
CA ALA A 24 -14.16 5.90 7.55
C ALA A 24 -12.99 4.91 7.46
N LEU A 25 -13.11 4.02 6.49
CA LEU A 25 -12.09 3.10 6.02
C LEU A 25 -12.15 3.04 4.50
N SER A 26 -11.04 3.37 3.83
CA SER A 26 -10.90 3.20 2.38
C SER A 26 -9.97 2.02 2.08
N MET A 27 -10.51 1.01 1.42
CA MET A 27 -9.79 -0.18 0.96
C MET A 27 -9.39 -0.03 -0.50
N THR A 28 -8.14 -0.35 -0.81
CA THR A 28 -7.63 -0.46 -2.18
C THR A 28 -7.72 -1.91 -2.63
N ILE A 29 -8.47 -2.17 -3.69
CA ILE A 29 -8.65 -3.51 -4.26
C ILE A 29 -8.02 -3.53 -5.65
N PRO A 30 -7.08 -4.44 -5.93
CA PRO A 30 -6.47 -4.53 -7.25
C PRO A 30 -7.45 -5.16 -8.25
N THR A 31 -7.65 -4.53 -9.41
CA THR A 31 -8.40 -5.11 -10.53
C THR A 31 -7.47 -5.60 -11.66
N GLY A 32 -6.16 -5.40 -11.50
CA GLY A 32 -5.13 -5.80 -12.45
C GLY A 32 -4.55 -4.63 -13.24
N THR A 33 -3.41 -4.85 -13.90
CA THR A 33 -2.73 -3.85 -14.76
C THR A 33 -2.44 -2.48 -14.12
N GLY A 34 -2.36 -2.41 -12.79
CA GLY A 34 -2.18 -1.16 -12.05
C GLY A 34 -3.44 -0.31 -11.90
N VAL A 35 -4.61 -0.86 -12.23
CA VAL A 35 -5.91 -0.26 -11.96
C VAL A 35 -6.43 -0.79 -10.62
N HIS A 36 -7.08 0.09 -9.86
CA HIS A 36 -7.60 -0.23 -8.54
C HIS A 36 -9.06 0.23 -8.43
N ARG A 37 -9.81 -0.52 -7.64
CA ARG A 37 -11.13 -0.17 -7.14
C ARG A 37 -11.01 0.31 -5.70
N ARG A 38 -11.82 1.30 -5.33
CA ARG A 38 -11.94 1.80 -3.96
C ARG A 38 -13.23 1.26 -3.34
N MET A 39 -13.08 0.56 -2.21
CA MET A 39 -14.22 0.15 -1.38
C MET A 39 -14.18 0.99 -0.10
N VAL A 40 -15.11 1.92 0.03
CA VAL A 40 -15.14 2.90 1.11
C VAL A 40 -16.28 2.57 2.06
N TYR A 41 -15.96 2.42 3.34
CA TYR A 41 -16.91 2.15 4.40
C TYR A 41 -16.97 3.37 5.31
N ILE A 42 -18.15 3.90 5.58
CA ILE A 42 -18.33 5.10 6.39
C ILE A 42 -19.37 4.91 7.49
N GLU A 43 -19.11 5.56 8.62
CA GLU A 43 -20.12 5.92 9.60
C GLU A 43 -20.53 7.36 9.31
N VAL A 44 -21.84 7.62 9.16
CA VAL A 44 -22.38 8.96 8.89
C VAL A 44 -22.70 9.66 10.22
N GLU A 45 -22.43 10.97 10.29
CA GLU A 45 -22.80 11.80 11.44
C GLU A 45 -24.32 11.98 11.56
N GLU A 46 -24.81 12.19 12.78
CA GLU A 46 -26.21 12.47 13.01
C GLU A 46 -26.64 13.76 12.28
N GLY A 47 -27.80 13.72 11.61
CA GLY A 47 -28.32 14.84 10.83
C GLY A 47 -27.81 14.93 9.38
N PHE A 48 -26.92 14.03 8.95
CA PHE A 48 -26.48 13.93 7.55
C PHE A 48 -27.16 12.78 6.82
N ASP A 49 -27.46 13.01 5.54
CA ASP A 49 -27.95 11.99 4.63
C ASP A 49 -26.77 11.24 3.96
N PHE A 50 -26.84 9.92 3.96
CA PHE A 50 -25.84 9.06 3.35
C PHE A 50 -25.64 9.33 1.86
N GLN A 51 -26.70 9.57 1.08
CA GLN A 51 -26.58 9.77 -0.36
C GLN A 51 -25.79 11.02 -0.70
N SER A 52 -26.02 12.10 0.05
CA SER A 52 -25.29 13.36 -0.06
C SER A 52 -23.82 13.19 0.29
N VAL A 53 -23.51 12.53 1.41
CA VAL A 53 -22.12 12.27 1.83
C VAL A 53 -21.40 11.36 0.81
N SER A 54 -22.07 10.30 0.35
CA SER A 54 -21.58 9.37 -0.67
C SER A 54 -21.25 10.10 -1.97
N LYS A 55 -22.13 11.01 -2.41
CA LYS A 55 -21.89 11.84 -3.59
C LYS A 55 -20.66 12.73 -3.41
N SER A 56 -20.53 13.43 -2.28
CA SER A 56 -19.37 14.29 -2.00
C SER A 56 -18.05 13.51 -1.99
N ILE A 57 -18.03 12.29 -1.44
CA ILE A 57 -16.82 11.44 -1.48
C ILE A 57 -16.45 11.07 -2.92
N LYS A 58 -17.42 10.72 -3.77
CA LYS A 58 -17.15 10.35 -5.17
C LYS A 58 -16.69 11.51 -6.04
N GLU A 59 -17.06 12.73 -5.67
CA GLU A 59 -16.68 13.96 -6.38
C GLU A 59 -15.30 14.50 -5.94
N ASP A 60 -14.75 14.00 -4.83
CA ASP A 60 -13.41 14.36 -4.36
C ASP A 60 -12.32 13.83 -5.32
N ASP A 61 -11.27 14.62 -5.53
CA ASP A 61 -10.17 14.30 -6.45
C ASP A 61 -9.47 12.96 -6.12
N TYR A 62 -9.50 12.51 -4.86
CA TYR A 62 -8.97 11.19 -4.47
C TYR A 62 -9.78 10.01 -5.03
N PHE A 63 -11.02 10.22 -5.46
CA PHE A 63 -11.96 9.15 -5.84
C PHE A 63 -12.59 9.34 -7.21
N ALA A 64 -12.64 10.57 -7.74
CA ALA A 64 -13.31 10.91 -8.99
C ALA A 64 -12.79 10.13 -10.22
N HIS A 65 -11.58 9.59 -10.14
CA HIS A 65 -10.93 8.85 -11.23
C HIS A 65 -10.90 7.33 -11.03
N ASP A 66 -11.32 6.85 -9.85
CA ASP A 66 -11.30 5.44 -9.49
C ASP A 66 -12.72 4.87 -9.45
N ASP A 67 -12.87 3.58 -9.81
CA ASP A 67 -14.10 2.83 -9.58
C ASP A 67 -14.36 2.75 -8.07
N THR A 68 -15.31 3.55 -7.57
CA THR A 68 -15.50 3.79 -6.13
C THR A 68 -16.89 3.38 -5.68
N HIS A 69 -16.93 2.46 -4.71
CA HIS A 69 -18.15 2.01 -4.04
C HIS A 69 -18.14 2.46 -2.58
N ILE A 70 -19.27 2.96 -2.11
CA ILE A 70 -19.41 3.52 -0.76
C ILE A 70 -20.50 2.76 -0.02
N PHE A 71 -20.20 2.35 1.21
CA PHE A 71 -21.07 1.57 2.07
C PHE A 71 -21.21 2.27 3.42
N GLN A 72 -22.44 2.45 3.88
CA GLN A 72 -22.70 2.84 5.26
C GLN A 72 -22.60 1.60 6.16
N VAL A 73 -21.92 1.75 7.29
CA VAL A 73 -21.73 0.67 8.27
C VAL A 73 -21.95 1.18 9.69
N ASP A 74 -22.30 0.26 10.60
CA ASP A 74 -22.50 0.60 12.01
C ASP A 74 -21.18 0.89 12.73
N SER A 75 -20.14 0.12 12.41
CA SER A 75 -18.79 0.29 12.93
C SER A 75 -17.73 0.02 11.87
N VAL A 76 -16.97 1.06 11.54
CA VAL A 76 -15.76 0.97 10.72
C VAL A 76 -14.67 0.20 11.45
N ASP A 77 -14.60 0.32 12.78
CA ASP A 77 -13.55 -0.33 13.58
C ASP A 77 -13.61 -1.85 13.50
N SER A 78 -14.80 -2.45 13.38
CA SER A 78 -14.95 -3.90 13.18
C SER A 78 -14.44 -4.42 11.83
N LEU A 79 -14.19 -3.51 10.87
CA LEU A 79 -13.71 -3.86 9.53
C LEU A 79 -12.21 -3.63 9.34
N LYS A 80 -11.52 -3.09 10.36
CA LYS A 80 -10.10 -2.76 10.26
C LYS A 80 -9.26 -4.02 10.27
N ASP A 81 -8.53 -4.21 9.16
CA ASP A 81 -7.42 -5.13 9.06
C ASP A 81 -6.18 -4.36 8.59
N MET A 82 -5.02 -4.71 9.16
CA MET A 82 -3.72 -4.15 8.78
C MET A 82 -3.02 -5.01 7.72
N GLY A 83 -3.68 -6.09 7.27
CA GLY A 83 -3.33 -6.84 6.08
C GLY A 83 -3.22 -5.93 4.86
N HIS A 84 -2.14 -6.13 4.11
CA HIS A 84 -1.93 -5.49 2.82
C HIS A 84 -1.10 -6.39 1.93
N GLY A 85 -1.11 -6.11 0.64
CA GLY A 85 -0.25 -6.79 -0.30
C GLY A 85 0.21 -5.93 -1.46
N VAL A 86 1.08 -6.52 -2.26
CA VAL A 86 1.44 -6.02 -3.57
C VAL A 86 1.61 -7.20 -4.51
N LEU A 87 1.15 -7.03 -5.74
CA LEU A 87 1.50 -7.89 -6.85
C LEU A 87 2.16 -7.03 -7.92
N MET A 88 3.48 -7.22 -8.09
CA MET A 88 4.24 -6.60 -9.16
C MET A 88 4.46 -7.63 -10.26
N GLU A 89 4.09 -7.26 -11.48
CA GLU A 89 4.18 -8.12 -12.65
C GLU A 89 4.94 -7.39 -13.75
N ARG A 90 5.82 -8.11 -14.43
CA ARG A 90 6.53 -7.61 -15.62
C ARG A 90 6.55 -8.69 -16.68
N LYS A 91 5.93 -8.40 -17.83
CA LYS A 91 6.09 -9.15 -19.08
C LYS A 91 7.01 -8.37 -20.00
N GLY A 92 8.03 -9.01 -20.55
CA GLY A 92 9.01 -8.32 -21.39
C GLY A 92 9.89 -9.26 -22.20
N VAL A 93 11.08 -8.75 -22.52
CA VAL A 93 12.02 -9.35 -23.46
C VAL A 93 13.42 -9.33 -22.87
N SER A 94 14.13 -10.45 -22.95
CA SER A 94 15.57 -10.53 -22.68
C SER A 94 16.32 -10.55 -24.01
N GLY A 95 16.94 -9.44 -24.39
CA GLY A 95 17.56 -9.27 -25.71
C GLY A 95 16.52 -9.37 -26.83
N LYS A 96 16.50 -10.49 -27.55
CA LYS A 96 15.49 -10.78 -28.59
C LYS A 96 14.44 -11.82 -28.15
N THR A 97 14.62 -12.42 -26.97
CA THR A 97 13.78 -13.52 -26.48
C THR A 97 12.55 -12.96 -25.77
N GLN A 98 11.40 -13.05 -26.45
CA GLN A 98 10.11 -12.54 -25.97
C GLN A 98 9.57 -13.35 -24.78
N ASN A 99 8.48 -12.85 -24.19
CA ASN A 99 7.67 -13.53 -23.18
C ASN A 99 8.41 -13.90 -21.87
N GLN A 100 9.30 -13.02 -21.41
CA GLN A 100 9.90 -13.12 -20.08
C GLN A 100 8.91 -12.59 -19.05
N LEU A 101 8.58 -13.39 -18.05
CA LEU A 101 7.56 -13.08 -17.05
C LEU A 101 8.18 -13.09 -15.66
N PHE A 102 8.10 -11.98 -14.96
CA PHE A 102 8.50 -11.85 -13.57
C PHE A 102 7.30 -11.46 -12.73
N THR A 103 7.20 -12.07 -11.55
CA THR A 103 6.19 -11.76 -10.54
C THR A 103 6.84 -11.61 -9.17
N PHE A 104 6.34 -10.67 -8.38
CA PHE A 104 6.70 -10.47 -6.99
C PHE A 104 5.42 -10.21 -6.21
N ASP A 105 5.09 -11.11 -5.27
CA ASP A 105 3.87 -11.09 -4.45
C ASP A 105 4.25 -10.95 -2.97
N MET A 106 3.55 -10.06 -2.26
CA MET A 106 3.60 -9.95 -0.81
C MET A 106 2.18 -9.98 -0.24
N ARG A 107 1.99 -10.77 0.83
CA ARG A 107 0.79 -10.77 1.67
C ARG A 107 1.24 -10.65 3.12
N ILE A 108 1.08 -9.47 3.69
CA ILE A 108 1.82 -9.05 4.87
C ILE A 108 0.95 -8.20 5.78
N ASN A 109 1.40 -8.01 7.02
CA ASN A 109 0.92 -6.92 7.86
C ASN A 109 1.71 -5.65 7.51
N ASN A 110 1.01 -4.61 7.05
CA ASN A 110 1.62 -3.39 6.49
C ASN A 110 2.59 -2.68 7.45
N PRO A 111 2.15 -2.18 8.62
CA PRO A 111 3.05 -1.49 9.54
C PRO A 111 4.19 -2.38 10.05
N ALA A 112 3.96 -3.68 10.24
CA ALA A 112 4.99 -4.60 10.69
C ALA A 112 6.12 -4.76 9.66
N LEU A 113 5.78 -4.94 8.37
CA LEU A 113 6.79 -5.01 7.32
C LEU A 113 7.53 -3.69 7.17
N THR A 114 6.81 -2.56 7.19
CA THR A 114 7.43 -1.23 7.15
C THR A 114 8.46 -1.08 8.27
N ALA A 115 8.11 -1.43 9.51
CA ALA A 115 9.02 -1.37 10.65
C ALA A 115 10.27 -2.24 10.45
N GLN A 116 10.11 -3.48 9.95
CA GLN A 116 11.25 -4.36 9.70
C GLN A 116 12.20 -3.82 8.62
N VAL A 117 11.65 -3.23 7.55
CA VAL A 117 12.45 -2.59 6.50
C VAL A 117 13.18 -1.36 7.05
N LEU A 118 12.54 -0.55 7.91
CA LEU A 118 13.17 0.58 8.58
C LEU A 118 14.34 0.16 9.47
N VAL A 119 14.21 -0.96 10.21
CA VAL A 119 15.33 -1.52 10.99
C VAL A 119 16.48 -1.98 10.08
N GLY A 120 16.17 -2.57 8.93
CA GLY A 120 17.16 -2.91 7.90
C GLY A 120 17.87 -1.67 7.34
N ALA A 121 17.10 -0.63 6.99
CA ALA A 121 17.63 0.63 6.50
C ALA A 121 18.51 1.32 7.53
N ALA A 122 18.08 1.39 8.80
CA ALA A 122 18.88 1.95 9.90
C ALA A 122 20.19 1.19 10.14
N ARG A 123 20.25 -0.11 9.84
CA ARG A 123 21.51 -0.86 9.84
C ARG A 123 22.39 -0.49 8.65
N ALA A 124 21.80 -0.36 7.47
CA ALA A 124 22.56 -0.02 6.27
C ALA A 124 23.16 1.38 6.32
N THR A 125 22.52 2.35 7.00
CA THR A 125 23.05 3.72 7.13
C THR A 125 24.41 3.76 7.80
N THR A 126 24.72 2.85 8.73
CA THR A 126 26.02 2.79 9.40
C THR A 126 27.14 2.30 8.47
N LYS A 127 26.80 1.76 7.29
CA LYS A 127 27.73 1.25 6.28
C LYS A 127 27.90 2.22 5.09
N GLN A 128 27.06 3.24 4.98
CA GLN A 128 27.10 4.21 3.88
C GLN A 128 28.01 5.40 4.18
N LYS A 129 28.44 6.11 3.12
CA LYS A 129 29.12 7.41 3.23
C LYS A 129 28.10 8.51 3.55
N PRO A 130 28.53 9.73 3.93
CA PRO A 130 27.61 10.85 4.11
C PRO A 130 26.80 11.14 2.84
N GLY A 131 25.48 11.22 2.99
CA GLY A 131 24.56 11.44 1.89
C GLY A 131 23.13 11.05 2.26
N ALA A 132 22.22 11.20 1.31
CA ALA A 132 20.86 10.68 1.38
C ALA A 132 20.70 9.60 0.31
N TYR A 133 20.12 8.46 0.69
CA TYR A 133 20.03 7.27 -0.17
C TYR A 133 18.61 6.72 -0.16
N THR A 134 18.12 6.37 -1.35
CA THR A 134 16.98 5.47 -1.52
C THR A 134 17.43 4.01 -1.45
N LEU A 135 16.51 3.06 -1.29
CA LEU A 135 16.86 1.63 -1.21
C LEU A 135 17.48 1.07 -2.50
N ILE A 136 17.31 1.74 -3.65
CA ILE A 136 17.92 1.34 -4.93
C ILE A 136 19.44 1.57 -4.89
N GLU A 137 19.89 2.54 -4.11
CA GLU A 137 21.30 2.93 -3.99
C GLU A 137 22.04 2.12 -2.91
N VAL A 138 21.31 1.31 -2.13
CA VAL A 138 21.85 0.53 -1.01
C VAL A 138 21.98 -0.94 -1.42
N PRO A 139 23.16 -1.57 -1.33
CA PRO A 139 23.31 -3.00 -1.51
C PRO A 139 22.41 -3.78 -0.53
N VAL A 140 21.61 -4.71 -1.01
CA VAL A 140 20.64 -5.45 -0.16
C VAL A 140 21.27 -6.21 1.00
N VAL A 141 22.54 -6.62 0.87
CA VAL A 141 23.29 -7.28 1.95
C VAL A 141 23.55 -6.34 3.14
N ASP A 142 23.56 -5.03 2.92
CA ASP A 142 23.77 -4.04 3.98
C ASP A 142 22.58 -3.96 4.94
N LEU A 143 21.39 -4.38 4.48
CA LEU A 143 20.19 -4.51 5.30
C LEU A 143 20.29 -5.67 6.31
N LEU A 144 21.22 -6.61 6.14
CA LEU A 144 21.34 -7.81 6.98
C LEU A 144 22.36 -7.61 8.13
N PRO A 145 22.17 -8.27 9.30
CA PRO A 145 23.08 -8.18 10.43
C PRO A 145 24.38 -8.97 10.20
N GLY A 146 25.49 -8.50 10.76
CA GLY A 146 26.79 -9.17 10.68
C GLY A 146 27.54 -8.94 9.36
N GLU A 147 28.58 -9.75 9.15
CA GLU A 147 29.50 -9.63 8.02
C GLU A 147 28.90 -10.18 6.72
N LYS A 148 29.25 -9.53 5.59
CA LYS A 148 28.72 -9.90 4.27
C LYS A 148 29.13 -11.31 3.84
N GLU A 149 30.31 -11.78 4.23
CA GLU A 149 30.85 -13.09 3.87
C GLU A 149 29.95 -14.23 4.36
N TYR A 150 29.31 -14.07 5.53
CA TYR A 150 28.34 -15.04 6.03
C TYR A 150 27.13 -15.15 5.10
N TRP A 151 26.59 -14.01 4.66
CA TRP A 151 25.40 -13.98 3.79
C TRP A 151 25.70 -14.43 2.37
N ILE A 152 26.87 -14.07 1.83
CA ILE A 152 27.31 -14.56 0.52
C ILE A 152 27.35 -16.09 0.55
N LYS A 153 28.02 -16.69 1.54
CA LYS A 153 28.10 -18.16 1.66
C LYS A 153 26.73 -18.83 1.82
N LYS A 154 25.75 -18.15 2.41
CA LYS A 154 24.44 -18.72 2.75
C LYS A 154 23.39 -18.55 1.64
N LEU A 155 23.46 -17.46 0.87
CA LEU A 155 22.39 -17.02 -0.03
C LEU A 155 22.77 -17.01 -1.51
N VAL A 156 24.06 -17.22 -1.85
CA VAL A 156 24.59 -17.28 -3.22
C VAL A 156 25.30 -18.60 -3.43
#